data_AF-A0AAV8XI56-F1
#
_entry.id   AF-A0AAV8XI56-F1
#
_cell.length_a   1.000
_cell.length_b   1.000
_cell.length_c   1.000
_cell.angle_alpha   90.00
_cell.angle_beta   90.00
_cell.angle_gamma   90.00
#
_symmetry.space_group_name_H-M   'P 1'
#
loop_
_entity.id
_entity.type
_entity.pdbx_description
1 polymer ?
#
loop_
_entity_poly.entity_id
_entity_poly.type
_entity_poly.pdbx_seq_one_letter_code
_entity_poly.pdbx_strand_id
1 'polypeptide(L)'
;MIFLDDELIELMVRETNHYAEQIIIERINDESITCNSRLNDWVETNAVEMHVFLGILLWMGLEKKHSLSHYWSRSELCNSPACKFMSRDRFKILLCMWHFVDNACQQGDCLHKVQILISYLASKFQKCYIPSETV
;
A
#
# COMPACT_ATOMS: atom_id res chain seq x y z
N MET A 1 -9.77 11.78 8.09
CA MET A 1 -10.65 10.92 7.25
C MET A 1 -11.13 9.77 8.12
N ILE A 2 -12.40 9.36 8.07
CA ILE A 2 -12.99 8.49 9.11
C ILE A 2 -12.44 7.04 9.09
N PHE A 3 -12.06 6.56 7.89
CA PHE A 3 -11.70 5.15 7.67
C PHE A 3 -10.20 4.89 7.41
N LEU A 4 -9.46 5.86 6.85
CA LEU A 4 -7.98 5.84 6.90
C LEU A 4 -7.55 7.03 7.75
N ASP A 5 -7.50 6.79 9.05
CA ASP A 5 -6.99 7.74 10.02
C ASP A 5 -5.48 7.54 10.23
N ASP A 6 -4.91 8.40 11.07
CA ASP A 6 -3.47 8.44 11.30
C ASP A 6 -2.96 7.12 11.89
N GLU A 7 -3.78 6.43 12.70
CA GLU A 7 -3.44 5.11 13.27
C GLU A 7 -3.23 4.07 12.17
N LEU A 8 -4.15 3.97 11.21
CA LEU A 8 -4.00 3.03 10.10
C LEU A 8 -2.83 3.42 9.18
N ILE A 9 -2.61 4.72 8.97
CA ILE A 9 -1.49 5.21 8.15
C ILE A 9 -0.16 4.83 8.78
N GLU A 10 0.02 5.07 10.07
CA GLU A 10 1.23 4.70 10.80
C GLU A 10 1.45 3.18 10.83
N LEU A 11 0.37 2.40 10.95
CA LEU A 11 0.44 0.94 10.80
C LEU A 11 0.99 0.55 9.43
N MET A 12 0.46 1.11 8.34
CA MET A 12 0.94 0.82 6.99
C MET A 12 2.40 1.22 6.80
N VAL A 13 2.82 2.38 7.32
CA VAL A 13 4.21 2.83 7.25
C VAL A 13 5.13 1.86 7.97
N ARG A 14 4.81 1.53 9.22
CA ARG A 14 5.62 0.63 10.06
C ARG A 14 5.77 -0.75 9.44
N GLU A 15 4.67 -1.38 9.03
CA GLU A 15 4.69 -2.74 8.50
C GLU A 15 5.32 -2.80 7.10
N THR A 16 5.16 -1.76 6.27
CA THR A 16 5.81 -1.67 4.95
C THR A 16 7.32 -1.51 5.07
N ASN A 17 7.80 -0.65 5.97
CA ASN A 17 9.24 -0.48 6.20
C ASN A 17 9.87 -1.75 6.79
N HIS A 18 9.20 -2.36 7.77
CA HIS A 18 9.65 -3.61 8.37
C HIS A 18 9.72 -4.75 7.35
N TYR A 19 8.71 -4.88 6.49
CA TYR A 19 8.73 -5.88 5.43
C TYR A 19 9.89 -5.70 4.46
N ALA A 20 10.15 -4.46 4.04
CA ALA A 20 11.26 -4.18 3.15
C ALA A 20 12.62 -4.52 3.79
N GLU A 21 12.78 -4.22 5.08
CA GLU A 21 13.97 -4.62 5.85
C GLU A 21 14.16 -6.14 5.88
N GLN A 22 13.10 -6.90 6.18
CA GLN A 22 13.13 -8.37 6.18
C GLN A 22 13.63 -8.92 4.83
N ILE A 23 13.07 -8.44 3.72
CA ILE A 23 13.44 -8.90 2.38
C ILE A 23 14.88 -8.52 2.03
N ILE A 24 15.36 -7.34 2.45
CA ILE A 24 16.74 -6.91 2.23
C ILE A 24 17.71 -7.80 3.01
N ILE A 25 17.39 -8.13 4.27
CA ILE A 25 18.21 -9.02 5.11
C ILE A 25 18.24 -10.43 4.53
N GLU A 26 17.09 -10.98 4.13
CA GLU A 26 17.01 -12.31 3.49
C GLU A 26 17.90 -12.39 2.25
N ARG A 27 17.92 -11.35 1.43
CA ARG A 27 18.81 -11.26 0.26
C ARG A 27 20.29 -11.23 0.65
N ILE A 28 20.67 -10.46 1.67
CA ILE A 28 22.08 -10.39 2.11
C ILE A 28 22.56 -11.77 2.56
N ASN A 29 21.66 -12.56 3.16
CA ASN A 29 21.98 -13.88 3.68
C ASN A 29 21.97 -15.00 2.61
N ASP A 30 21.27 -14.82 1.49
CA ASP A 30 21.18 -15.81 0.41
C ASP A 30 21.21 -15.14 -0.98
N GLU A 31 22.36 -15.20 -1.64
CA GLU A 31 22.58 -14.66 -2.98
C GLU A 31 21.76 -15.36 -4.09
N SER A 32 21.16 -16.53 -3.81
CA SER A 32 20.28 -17.23 -4.76
C SER A 32 18.87 -16.62 -4.81
N ILE A 33 18.50 -15.78 -3.84
CA ILE A 33 17.20 -15.10 -3.81
C ILE A 33 17.21 -13.95 -4.81
N THR A 34 16.56 -14.19 -5.96
CA THR A 34 16.29 -13.16 -6.96
C THR A 34 15.20 -12.21 -6.47
N CYS A 35 15.61 -11.11 -5.86
CA CYS A 35 14.72 -10.02 -5.49
C CYS A 35 14.37 -9.16 -6.72
N ASN A 36 13.21 -8.52 -6.67
CA ASN A 36 12.78 -7.55 -7.67
C ASN A 36 13.87 -6.45 -7.74
N SER A 37 14.51 -6.24 -8.89
CA SER A 37 15.63 -5.28 -9.03
C SER A 37 15.33 -3.87 -8.49
N ARG A 38 14.03 -3.55 -8.41
CA ARG A 38 13.46 -2.35 -7.81
C ARG A 38 13.76 -2.17 -6.32
N LEU A 39 14.06 -3.23 -5.59
CA LEU A 39 14.44 -3.18 -4.17
C LEU A 39 15.82 -2.55 -3.94
N ASN A 40 16.67 -2.49 -4.95
CA ASN A 40 17.93 -1.75 -4.87
C ASN A 40 17.71 -0.26 -4.64
N ASP A 41 16.56 0.27 -5.07
CA ASP A 41 16.18 1.67 -4.91
C ASP A 41 15.24 1.87 -3.70
N TRP A 42 15.17 0.89 -2.78
CA TRP A 42 14.35 1.02 -1.59
C TRP A 42 14.85 2.14 -0.68
N VAL A 43 13.90 2.94 -0.23
CA VAL A 43 14.05 3.96 0.80
C VAL A 43 12.81 3.86 1.68
N GLU A 44 12.97 4.03 2.98
CA GLU A 44 11.85 4.02 3.92
C GLU A 44 10.74 4.99 3.50
N THR A 45 9.50 4.57 3.69
CA THR A 45 8.33 5.41 3.50
C THR A 45 7.95 6.12 4.80
N ASN A 46 7.08 7.11 4.69
CA ASN A 46 6.53 7.87 5.83
C ASN A 46 5.05 8.16 5.60
N ALA A 47 4.38 8.71 6.63
CA ALA A 47 2.95 8.99 6.58
C ALA A 47 2.55 9.89 5.39
N VAL A 48 3.34 10.93 5.09
CA VAL A 48 3.06 11.86 3.98
C VAL A 48 3.11 11.12 2.64
N GLU A 49 4.14 10.32 2.42
CA GLU A 49 4.27 9.52 1.20
C GLU A 49 3.17 8.45 1.10
N MET A 50 2.80 7.81 2.21
CA MET A 50 1.73 6.82 2.26
C MET A 50 0.37 7.44 1.92
N HIS A 51 0.08 8.66 2.38
CA HIS A 51 -1.11 9.40 1.96
C HIS A 51 -1.13 9.68 0.45
N VAL A 52 0.00 10.08 -0.12
CA VAL A 52 0.12 10.29 -1.57
C VAL A 52 -0.10 8.99 -2.34
N PHE A 53 0.51 7.90 -1.89
CA PHE A 53 0.36 6.57 -2.48
C PHE A 53 -1.11 6.11 -2.50
N LEU A 54 -1.80 6.24 -1.37
CA LEU A 54 -3.22 5.92 -1.25
C LEU A 54 -4.09 6.87 -2.10
N GLY A 55 -3.77 8.15 -2.14
CA GLY A 55 -4.46 9.12 -2.99
C GLY A 55 -4.38 8.74 -4.47
N ILE A 56 -3.22 8.29 -4.93
CA ILE A 56 -3.03 7.78 -6.29
C ILE A 56 -3.85 6.49 -6.49
N LEU A 57 -3.80 5.53 -5.56
CA LEU A 57 -4.60 4.29 -5.64
C LEU A 57 -6.11 4.56 -5.73
N LEU A 58 -6.62 5.46 -4.89
CA LEU A 58 -8.04 5.85 -4.89
C LEU A 58 -8.41 6.52 -6.21
N TRP A 59 -7.59 7.46 -6.70
CA TRP A 59 -7.80 8.10 -7.99
C TRP A 59 -7.77 7.10 -9.15
N MET A 60 -6.88 6.10 -9.13
CA MET A 60 -6.87 5.01 -10.13
C MET A 60 -8.17 4.19 -10.11
N GLY A 61 -8.79 4.05 -8.94
CA GLY A 61 -10.11 3.43 -8.79
C GLY A 61 -11.23 4.23 -9.49
N LEU A 62 -11.11 5.56 -9.54
CA LEU A 62 -12.04 6.47 -10.20
C LEU A 62 -11.80 6.55 -11.72
N GLU A 63 -10.54 6.68 -12.14
CA GLU A 63 -10.15 6.85 -13.55
C GLU A 63 -9.35 5.66 -14.06
N LYS A 64 -10.05 4.57 -14.40
CA LYS A 64 -9.39 3.33 -14.86
C LYS A 64 -8.72 3.52 -16.22
N LYS A 65 -7.42 3.24 -16.28
CA LYS A 65 -6.62 3.18 -17.52
C LYS A 65 -6.25 1.75 -17.90
N HIS A 66 -5.98 1.52 -19.19
CA HIS A 66 -5.71 0.19 -19.74
C HIS A 66 -4.51 -0.54 -19.13
N SER A 67 -3.52 0.18 -18.61
CA SER A 67 -2.40 -0.44 -17.89
C SER A 67 -1.81 0.50 -16.85
N LEU A 68 -1.04 -0.06 -15.91
CA LEU A 68 -0.36 0.71 -14.87
C LEU A 68 0.56 1.81 -15.44
N SER A 69 1.22 1.54 -16.58
CA SER A 69 2.10 2.53 -17.22
C SER A 69 1.34 3.73 -17.79
N HIS A 70 0.09 3.57 -18.20
CA HIS A 70 -0.72 4.68 -18.74
C HIS A 70 -1.02 5.74 -17.68
N TYR A 71 -1.08 5.37 -16.39
CA TYR A 71 -1.23 6.33 -15.30
C TYR A 71 -0.01 7.25 -15.13
N TRP A 72 1.12 6.94 -15.77
CA TRP A 72 2.29 7.82 -15.80
C TRP A 72 2.64 8.31 -17.21
N SER A 73 1.70 8.20 -18.16
CA SER A 73 1.90 8.76 -19.50
C SER A 73 1.95 10.29 -19.44
N ARG A 74 2.81 10.90 -20.27
CA ARG A 74 2.90 12.36 -20.49
C ARG A 74 2.22 12.79 -21.80
N SER A 75 1.55 11.88 -22.50
CA SER A 75 0.83 12.25 -23.72
C SER A 75 -0.26 13.28 -23.40
N GLU A 76 -0.47 14.26 -24.29
CA GLU A 76 -1.49 15.30 -24.10
C GLU A 76 -2.91 14.71 -23.93
N LEU A 77 -3.13 13.51 -24.46
CA LEU A 77 -4.37 12.72 -24.31
C LEU A 77 -4.50 12.05 -22.94
N CYS A 78 -3.45 12.01 -22.12
CA CYS A 78 -3.39 11.30 -20.84
C CYS A 78 -2.73 12.19 -19.78
N ASN A 79 -3.38 13.29 -19.42
CA ASN A 79 -2.90 14.22 -18.40
C ASN A 79 -3.15 13.64 -16.99
N SER A 80 -2.32 12.68 -16.59
CA SER A 80 -2.46 12.02 -15.29
C SER A 80 -1.89 12.87 -14.15
N PRO A 81 -2.65 13.13 -13.07
CA PRO A 81 -2.15 13.81 -11.88
C PRO A 81 -1.07 12.98 -11.15
N ALA A 82 -1.05 11.65 -11.27
CA ALA A 82 -0.12 10.79 -10.52
C ALA A 82 1.36 11.15 -10.76
N CYS A 83 1.72 11.52 -11.98
CA CYS A 83 3.06 11.97 -12.37
C CYS A 83 3.60 13.15 -11.54
N LYS A 84 2.71 13.98 -11.00
CA LYS A 84 3.07 15.20 -10.26
C LYS A 84 3.43 14.90 -8.80
N PHE A 85 2.93 13.80 -8.26
CA PHE A 85 3.02 13.50 -6.84
C PHE A 85 4.00 12.36 -6.51
N MET A 86 4.17 11.39 -7.42
CA MET A 86 5.07 10.26 -7.21
C MET A 86 5.58 9.74 -8.55
N SER A 87 6.83 9.28 -8.60
CA SER A 87 7.34 8.61 -9.80
C SER A 87 6.69 7.23 -9.96
N ARG A 88 6.54 6.77 -11.21
CA ARG A 88 5.99 5.44 -11.51
C ARG A 88 6.76 4.32 -10.80
N ASP A 89 8.08 4.46 -10.75
CA ASP A 89 8.95 3.41 -10.24
C ASP A 89 8.91 3.40 -8.70
N ARG A 90 8.84 4.56 -8.04
CA ARG A 90 8.57 4.65 -6.60
C ARG A 90 7.21 4.08 -6.23
N PHE A 91 6.15 4.41 -6.99
CA PHE A 91 4.82 3.83 -6.78
C PHE A 91 4.85 2.30 -6.88
N LYS A 92 5.54 1.76 -7.88
CA LYS A 92 5.70 0.31 -8.05
C LYS A 92 6.48 -0.35 -6.91
N ILE A 93 7.50 0.32 -6.39
CA ILE A 93 8.28 -0.16 -5.24
C ILE A 93 7.36 -0.24 -4.01
N LEU A 94 6.63 0.83 -3.71
CA LEU A 94 5.67 0.86 -2.61
C LEU A 94 4.58 -0.20 -2.80
N LEU A 95 4.02 -0.34 -4.01
CA LEU A 95 3.01 -1.35 -4.32
C LEU A 95 3.52 -2.79 -4.06
N CYS A 96 4.81 -3.06 -4.29
CA CYS A 96 5.41 -4.36 -4.01
C CYS A 96 5.64 -4.59 -2.51
N MET A 97 6.01 -3.54 -1.76
CA MET A 97 6.36 -3.65 -0.35
C MET A 97 5.18 -3.44 0.60
N TRP A 98 4.07 -2.89 0.12
CA TRP A 98 2.92 -2.52 0.95
C TRP A 98 2.41 -3.71 1.76
N HIS A 99 2.55 -3.61 3.09
CA HIS A 99 2.22 -4.67 4.05
C HIS A 99 1.44 -4.11 5.24
N PHE A 100 0.75 -5.02 5.95
CA PHE A 100 -0.09 -4.71 7.12
C PHE A 100 0.19 -5.61 8.32
N VAL A 101 1.07 -6.59 8.16
CA VAL A 101 1.40 -7.57 9.19
C VAL A 101 2.85 -8.01 9.04
N ASP A 102 3.46 -8.33 10.18
CA ASP A 102 4.76 -8.97 10.25
C ASP A 102 4.67 -10.42 9.74
N ASN A 103 5.54 -10.79 8.80
CA ASN A 103 5.63 -12.16 8.28
C ASN A 103 6.08 -13.20 9.32
N ALA A 104 6.70 -12.78 10.43
CA ALA A 104 7.03 -13.66 11.54
C ALA A 104 5.77 -14.16 12.26
N CYS A 105 4.64 -13.43 12.16
CA CYS A 105 3.35 -13.85 12.70
C CYS A 105 2.65 -14.84 11.75
N GLN A 106 3.23 -16.03 11.54
CA GLN A 106 2.56 -17.09 10.79
C GLN A 106 1.35 -17.61 11.59
N GLN A 107 0.14 -17.29 11.12
CA GLN A 107 -1.10 -17.93 11.53
C GLN A 107 -1.70 -18.65 10.32
N GLY A 108 -2.21 -19.87 10.53
CA GLY A 108 -2.58 -20.83 9.48
C GLY A 108 -3.76 -20.46 8.56
N ASP A 109 -4.23 -19.22 8.59
CA ASP A 109 -5.28 -18.71 7.70
C ASP A 109 -4.64 -17.99 6.49
N CYS A 110 -5.12 -18.24 5.27
CA CYS A 110 -4.62 -17.57 4.07
C CYS A 110 -4.91 -16.06 4.05
N LEU A 111 -5.89 -15.57 4.84
CA LEU A 111 -6.29 -14.17 4.89
C LEU A 111 -5.49 -13.31 5.88
N HIS A 112 -4.61 -13.89 6.69
CA HIS A 112 -3.92 -13.17 7.78
C HIS A 112 -3.24 -11.86 7.34
N LYS A 113 -2.69 -11.83 6.11
CA LYS A 113 -2.00 -10.65 5.54
C LYS A 113 -2.88 -9.41 5.37
N VAL A 114 -4.18 -9.60 5.19
CA VAL A 114 -5.16 -8.52 5.02
C VAL A 114 -6.18 -8.48 6.15
N GLN A 115 -6.22 -9.51 7.00
CA GLN A 115 -7.19 -9.64 8.08
C GLN A 115 -7.14 -8.46 9.04
N ILE A 116 -5.95 -7.93 9.35
CA ILE A 116 -5.79 -6.75 10.21
C ILE A 116 -6.52 -5.55 9.61
N LEU A 117 -6.34 -5.30 8.31
CA LEU A 117 -7.02 -4.21 7.61
C LEU A 117 -8.54 -4.43 7.60
N ILE A 118 -9.01 -5.64 7.29
CA ILE A 118 -10.44 -5.96 7.24
C ILE A 118 -11.08 -5.76 8.61
N SER A 119 -10.47 -6.29 9.67
CA SER A 119 -10.95 -6.15 11.05
C SER A 119 -10.95 -4.68 11.48
N TYR A 120 -9.91 -3.92 11.13
CA TYR A 120 -9.82 -2.49 11.42
C TYR A 120 -10.98 -1.72 10.78
N LEU A 121 -11.16 -1.89 9.47
CA LEU A 121 -12.21 -1.22 8.72
C LEU A 121 -13.62 -1.63 9.19
N ALA A 122 -13.85 -2.92 9.43
CA ALA A 122 -15.11 -3.43 9.97
C ALA A 122 -15.46 -2.77 11.31
N SER A 123 -14.46 -2.64 12.21
CA SER A 123 -14.66 -1.98 13.50
C SER A 123 -15.03 -0.49 13.34
N LYS A 124 -14.44 0.21 12.37
CA LYS A 124 -14.75 1.62 12.08
C LYS A 124 -16.14 1.75 11.45
N PHE A 125 -16.49 0.89 10.51
CA PHE A 125 -17.82 0.88 9.90
C PHE A 125 -18.93 0.65 10.93
N GLN A 126 -18.74 -0.30 11.86
CA GLN A 126 -19.69 -0.55 12.94
C GLN A 126 -19.86 0.65 13.89
N LYS A 127 -18.77 1.36 14.20
CA LYS A 127 -18.83 2.56 15.07
C LYS A 127 -19.51 3.75 14.38
N CYS A 128 -19.39 3.86 13.07
CA CYS A 128 -19.94 4.99 12.31
C CYS A 128 -21.34 4.73 11.75
N TYR A 129 -21.81 3.49 11.78
CA TYR A 129 -23.15 3.10 11.34
C TYR A 129 -24.07 2.97 12.56
N ILE A 130 -25.03 3.89 12.68
CA ILE A 130 -26.17 3.71 13.58
C ILE A 130 -27.28 3.10 12.73
N PRO A 131 -27.68 1.83 12.96
CA PRO A 131 -28.81 1.26 12.26
C PRO A 131 -30.07 2.05 12.63
N SER A 132 -30.68 2.76 11.68
CA SER A 132 -32.05 3.23 11.85
C SER A 132 -32.99 2.04 11.67
N GLU A 133 -33.89 1.80 12.61
CA GLU A 133 -34.96 0.81 12.46
C GLU A 133 -35.80 1.11 11.22
N THR A 134 -35.59 0.35 10.15
CA THR A 134 -36.63 -0.12 9.21
C THR A 134 -35.99 -1.02 8.16
N VAL A 135 -36.25 -2.33 8.22
CA VAL A 135 -37.17 -3.07 7.31
C VAL A 135 -37.62 -4.33 8.04
#